data_AF-A0A178UJM3-F1
#
_entry.id   AF-A0A178UJM3-F1
#
_cell.length_a   1.000
_cell.length_b   1.000
_cell.length_c   1.000
_cell.angle_alpha   90.00
_cell.angle_beta   90.00
_cell.angle_gamma   90.00
#
_symmetry.space_group_name_H-M   'P 1'
#
loop_
_entity.id
_entity.type
_entity.pdbx_description
1 polymer ?
#
loop_
_entity_poly.entity_id
_entity_poly.type
_entity_poly.pdbx_seq_one_letter_code
_entity_poly.pdbx_strand_id
1 'polypeptide(L)'
;MSQNKNGEFKLPYDLQMKILLPMPLKVLAKWFCVSKQCASFIRSVEFREIYLSRSMTKPRVLFVTNILPIYQNKPETLFHSVCQEEEALFLSSGQQQMCTNETPL
;
A
#
# COMPACT_ATOMS: atom_id res chain seq x y z
N MET A 1 -13.73 -25.46 20.21
CA MET A 1 -13.34 -24.13 20.70
C MET A 1 -14.31 -23.12 20.10
N SER A 2 -15.20 -22.57 20.93
CA SER A 2 -16.34 -21.72 20.55
C SER A 2 -15.90 -20.36 20.01
N GLN A 3 -16.55 -19.85 18.95
CA GLN A 3 -16.99 -18.45 18.84
C GLN A 3 -18.14 -18.31 17.83
N ASN A 4 -19.34 -18.03 18.35
CA ASN A 4 -20.47 -17.43 17.64
C ASN A 4 -20.29 -15.91 17.69
N LYS A 5 -20.28 -15.18 16.56
CA LYS A 5 -20.43 -13.71 16.53
C LYS A 5 -21.23 -13.23 15.31
N ASN A 6 -22.47 -12.85 15.60
CA ASN A 6 -23.48 -12.23 14.75
C ASN A 6 -22.95 -11.02 13.94
N GLY A 7 -23.32 -10.97 12.65
CA GLY A 7 -23.10 -9.84 11.73
C GLY A 7 -22.42 -10.22 10.41
N GLU A 8 -22.75 -11.39 9.86
CA GLU A 8 -22.04 -12.12 8.79
C GLU A 8 -21.40 -11.25 7.69
N PHE A 9 -20.07 -11.24 7.69
CA PHE A 9 -19.33 -11.28 6.45
C PHE A 9 -19.65 -12.62 5.78
N LYS A 10 -20.66 -12.63 4.88
CA LYS A 10 -21.22 -13.86 4.25
C LYS A 10 -20.22 -14.69 3.44
N LEU A 11 -18.98 -14.23 3.34
CA LEU A 11 -17.94 -14.85 2.54
C LEU A 11 -17.06 -15.76 3.40
N PRO A 12 -16.70 -16.97 2.94
CA PRO A 12 -15.72 -17.80 3.62
C PRO A 12 -14.39 -17.07 3.84
N TYR A 13 -13.72 -17.36 4.97
CA TYR A 13 -12.46 -16.72 5.37
C TYR A 13 -11.40 -16.72 4.24
N ASP A 14 -11.21 -17.86 3.57
CA ASP A 14 -10.25 -18.03 2.48
C ASP A 14 -10.53 -17.09 1.31
N LEU A 15 -11.80 -16.82 1.03
CA LEU A 15 -12.21 -15.98 -0.07
C LEU A 15 -12.04 -14.50 0.28
N GLN A 16 -12.28 -14.12 1.55
CA GLN A 16 -11.92 -12.79 2.06
C GLN A 16 -10.41 -12.56 1.92
N MET A 17 -9.60 -13.56 2.31
CA MET A 17 -8.15 -13.48 2.23
C MET A 17 -7.67 -13.30 0.78
N LYS A 18 -8.21 -14.07 -0.17
CA LYS A 18 -7.90 -13.96 -1.60
C LYS A 18 -8.26 -12.59 -2.19
N ILE A 19 -9.35 -11.97 -1.76
CA ILE A 19 -9.78 -10.65 -2.25
C ILE A 19 -8.93 -9.52 -1.66
N LEU A 20 -8.59 -9.60 -0.38
CA LEU A 20 -7.94 -8.50 0.35
C LEU A 20 -6.42 -8.51 0.28
N LEU A 21 -5.79 -9.69 0.23
CA LEU A 21 -4.34 -9.79 0.11
C LEU A 21 -3.70 -9.05 -1.07
N PRO A 22 -4.30 -9.03 -2.28
CA PRO A 22 -3.71 -8.27 -3.40
C PRO A 22 -3.86 -6.76 -3.26
N MET A 23 -4.76 -6.27 -2.40
CA MET A 23 -5.12 -4.85 -2.33
C MET A 23 -3.99 -3.98 -1.79
N PRO A 24 -3.80 -2.76 -2.33
CA PRO A 24 -2.92 -1.75 -1.75
C PRO A 24 -3.37 -1.34 -0.35
N LEU A 25 -2.41 -0.92 0.49
CA LEU A 25 -2.68 -0.51 1.87
C LEU A 25 -3.70 0.63 1.95
N LYS A 26 -3.70 1.55 0.97
CA LYS A 26 -4.66 2.65 0.88
C LYS A 26 -6.10 2.16 0.74
N VAL A 27 -6.32 1.10 -0.04
CA VAL A 27 -7.64 0.49 -0.25
C VAL A 27 -8.04 -0.29 1.00
N LEU A 28 -7.11 -1.04 1.59
CA LEU A 28 -7.35 -1.75 2.85
C LEU A 28 -7.72 -0.80 3.99
N ALA A 29 -7.11 0.38 4.06
CA ALA A 29 -7.46 1.40 5.06
C ALA A 29 -8.91 1.89 4.91
N LYS A 30 -9.41 2.05 3.67
CA LYS A 30 -10.82 2.34 3.43
C LYS A 30 -11.69 1.17 3.86
N TRP A 31 -11.31 -0.05 3.48
CA TRP A 31 -12.06 -1.27 3.77
C TRP A 31 -12.15 -1.58 5.27
N PHE A 32 -11.08 -1.30 5.99
CA PHE A 32 -11.00 -1.36 7.44
C PHE A 32 -12.08 -0.51 8.12
N CYS A 33 -12.45 0.63 7.53
CA CYS A 33 -13.49 1.52 8.05
C CYS A 33 -14.91 1.11 7.65
N VAL A 34 -15.09 0.16 6.73
CA VAL A 34 -16.42 -0.22 6.20
C VAL A 34 -17.24 -0.98 7.25
N SER A 35 -16.61 -1.89 8.00
CA SER A 35 -17.32 -2.64 9.03
C SER A 35 -16.39 -3.10 10.16
N LYS A 36 -16.98 -3.37 11.33
CA LYS A 36 -16.26 -3.96 12.48
C LYS A 36 -15.63 -5.32 12.11
N GLN A 37 -16.27 -6.08 11.22
CA GLN A 37 -15.77 -7.38 10.78
C GLN A 37 -14.56 -7.26 9.85
N CYS A 38 -14.61 -6.35 8.87
CA CYS A 38 -13.46 -5.99 8.03
C CYS A 38 -12.26 -5.57 8.89
N ALA A 39 -12.52 -4.71 9.89
CA ALA A 39 -11.49 -4.25 10.82
C ALA A 39 -10.91 -5.40 11.65
N SER A 40 -11.74 -6.34 12.14
CA SER A 40 -11.22 -7.51 12.87
C SER A 40 -10.44 -8.47 11.98
N PHE A 41 -10.88 -8.67 10.73
CA PHE A 41 -10.20 -9.53 9.77
C PHE A 41 -8.81 -8.98 9.41
N ILE A 42 -8.72 -7.70 9.05
CA ILE A 42 -7.46 -7.04 8.69
C ILE A 42 -6.49 -6.99 9.89
N ARG A 43 -7.00 -6.86 11.12
CA ARG A 43 -6.15 -6.89 12.34
C ARG A 43 -5.72 -8.30 12.75
N SER A 44 -6.23 -9.36 12.12
CA SER A 44 -5.84 -10.72 12.46
C SER A 44 -4.34 -10.93 12.21
N VAL A 45 -3.71 -11.72 13.07
CA VAL A 45 -2.26 -11.99 12.99
C VAL A 45 -1.93 -12.68 11.67
N GLU A 46 -2.72 -13.69 11.30
CA GLU A 46 -2.58 -14.44 10.05
C GLU A 46 -2.63 -13.52 8.81
N PHE A 47 -3.64 -12.66 8.71
CA PHE A 47 -3.74 -11.73 7.58
C PHE A 47 -2.52 -10.81 7.51
N ARG A 48 -2.10 -10.26 8.66
CA ARG A 48 -0.97 -9.33 8.73
C ARG A 48 0.33 -10.00 8.31
N GLU A 49 0.60 -11.21 8.77
CA GLU A 49 1.83 -11.94 8.44
C GLU A 49 1.89 -12.27 6.94
N ILE A 50 0.80 -12.80 6.38
CA ILE A 50 0.74 -13.13 4.94
C ILE A 50 0.83 -11.87 4.09
N TYR A 51 0.10 -10.82 4.46
CA TYR A 51 0.12 -9.53 3.74
C TYR A 51 1.51 -8.89 3.77
N LEU A 52 2.15 -8.83 4.94
CA LEU A 52 3.49 -8.27 5.09
C LEU A 52 4.52 -9.08 4.30
N SER A 53 4.50 -10.41 4.43
CA SER A 53 5.41 -11.30 3.68
C SER A 53 5.31 -11.05 2.17
N ARG A 54 4.08 -11.00 1.64
CA ARG A 54 3.83 -10.69 0.22
C ARG A 54 4.25 -9.27 -0.15
N SER A 55 4.07 -8.29 0.73
CA SER A 55 4.49 -6.90 0.48
C SER A 55 6.01 -6.70 0.50
N MET A 56 6.75 -7.62 1.15
CA MET A 56 8.21 -7.59 1.24
C MET A 56 8.86 -8.30 0.06
N THR A 57 8.20 -9.28 -0.55
CA THR A 57 8.67 -9.94 -1.77
C THR A 57 8.52 -9.07 -3.03
N LYS A 58 7.73 -7.99 -2.96
CA LYS A 58 7.58 -7.07 -4.09
C LYS A 58 8.85 -6.22 -4.28
N PRO A 59 9.31 -6.00 -5.53
CA PRO A 59 10.39 -5.07 -5.79
C PRO A 59 10.03 -3.68 -5.26
N ARG A 60 10.93 -3.11 -4.46
CA ARG A 60 10.80 -1.73 -3.95
C ARG A 60 11.84 -0.87 -4.63
N VAL A 61 11.40 0.24 -5.21
CA VAL A 61 12.30 1.23 -5.80
C VAL A 61 12.56 2.29 -4.75
N LEU A 62 13.84 2.59 -4.52
CA LEU A 62 14.28 3.66 -3.64
C LEU A 62 14.70 4.85 -4.51
N PHE A 63 13.99 5.96 -4.38
CA PHE A 63 14.39 7.24 -4.97
C PHE A 63 15.07 8.09 -3.92
N VAL A 64 16.19 8.70 -4.31
CA VAL A 64 16.95 9.62 -3.47
C VAL A 64 16.90 10.98 -4.14
N THR A 65 16.27 11.95 -3.48
CA THR A 65 16.18 13.33 -3.98
C THR A 65 17.01 14.23 -3.08
N ASN A 66 17.97 14.93 -3.69
CA ASN A 66 18.72 15.98 -3.01
C ASN A 66 17.99 17.30 -3.26
N ILE A 67 17.25 17.75 -2.26
CA ILE A 67 16.65 19.08 -2.31
C ILE A 67 17.74 20.05 -1.88
N LEU A 68 18.10 20.99 -2.77
CA LEU A 68 18.82 22.19 -2.38
C LEU A 68 17.79 23.26 -2.01
N PRO A 69 17.49 23.45 -0.71
CA PRO A 69 16.63 24.54 -0.30
C PRO A 69 17.29 25.88 -0.64
N ILE A 70 16.56 26.72 -1.38
CA ILE A 70 17.01 28.02 -1.92
C ILE A 70 17.45 28.99 -0.80
N TYR A 71 17.14 28.69 0.46
CA TYR A 71 17.43 29.52 1.65
C TYR A 71 18.27 28.83 2.75
N GLN A 72 18.65 27.56 2.60
CA GLN A 72 19.47 26.88 3.61
C GLN A 72 20.70 26.25 2.94
N ASN A 73 21.89 26.61 3.43
CA ASN A 73 23.18 26.02 3.00
C ASN A 73 23.35 24.55 3.44
N LYS A 74 22.27 23.80 3.61
CA LYS A 74 22.30 22.39 4.00
C LYS A 74 21.46 21.59 3.00
N PRO A 75 22.09 20.70 2.21
CA PRO A 75 21.33 19.77 1.38
C PRO A 75 20.52 18.84 2.29
N GLU A 76 19.23 18.71 2.00
CA GLU A 76 18.36 17.72 2.64
C GLU A 76 18.14 16.57 1.66
N THR A 77 18.52 15.37 2.08
CA THR A 77 18.33 14.15 1.29
C THR A 77 17.04 13.48 1.74
N LEU A 78 16.08 13.37 0.82
CA LEU A 78 14.83 12.63 1.04
C LEU A 78 14.91 11.25 0.39
N PHE A 79 14.48 10.24 1.15
CA PHE A 79 14.37 8.86 0.70
C PHE A 79 12.91 8.53 0.46
N HIS A 80 12.55 8.25 -0.79
CA HIS A 80 11.20 7.80 -1.16
C HIS A 80 11.26 6.32 -1.55
N SER A 81 10.69 5.46 -0.72
CA SER A 81 10.52 4.04 -1.03
C SER A 81 9.12 3.81 -1.61
N VAL A 82 9.04 3.26 -2.82
CA VAL A 82 7.78 2.93 -3.48
C VAL A 82 7.73 1.43 -3.78
N CYS A 83 6.63 0.77 -3.40
CA CYS A 83 6.38 -0.61 -3.80
C CYS A 83 5.91 -0.61 -5.26
N GLN A 84 6.53 -1.42 -6.12
CA GLN A 84 6.06 -1.59 -7.48
C GLN A 84 4.73 -2.37 -7.44
N GLU A 85 3.63 -1.71 -7.79
CA GLU A 85 2.31 -2.36 -7.93
C GLU A 85 2.23 -3.04 -9.30
N GLU A 86 1.99 -4.35 -9.33
CA GLU A 86 1.84 -5.14 -10.57
C GLU A 86 0.60 -4.75 -11.39
N GLU A 87 -0.29 -3.87 -10.88
CA GLU A 87 -1.45 -3.37 -11.64
C GLU A 87 -1.07 -2.51 -12.86
N ALA A 88 0.18 -2.11 -13.01
CA ALA A 88 0.63 -1.32 -14.16
C ALA A 88 0.64 -2.07 -15.49
N LEU A 89 0.56 -3.42 -15.52
CA LEU A 89 0.64 -4.17 -16.79
C LEU A 89 -0.62 -4.05 -17.67
N PHE A 90 -1.74 -3.51 -17.16
CA PHE A 90 -2.96 -3.33 -17.96
C PHE A 90 -3.43 -1.88 -18.10
N LEU A 91 -2.86 -0.90 -17.38
CA LEU A 91 -3.31 0.50 -17.42
C LEU A 91 -2.22 1.59 -17.42
N SER A 92 -0.95 1.28 -17.68
CA SER A 92 0.00 2.35 -17.99
C SER A 92 1.17 1.88 -18.85
N SER A 93 1.00 1.99 -20.16
CA SER A 93 2.11 2.27 -21.10
C SER A 93 2.64 3.71 -20.93
N GLY A 94 2.30 4.40 -19.83
CA GLY A 94 2.72 5.76 -19.55
C GLY A 94 4.10 5.75 -18.89
N GLN A 95 5.07 6.32 -19.60
CA GLN A 95 6.30 6.83 -19.00
C GLN A 95 5.91 7.65 -17.76
N GLN A 96 6.32 7.21 -16.57
CA GLN A 96 6.16 8.02 -15.36
C GLN A 96 7.20 9.14 -15.42
N GLN A 97 6.83 10.24 -16.07
CA GLN A 97 7.63 11.45 -16.07
C GLN A 97 7.53 12.10 -14.69
N MET A 98 8.65 12.13 -13.98
CA MET A 98 8.83 12.95 -12.78
C MET A 98 8.70 14.41 -13.23
N CYS A 99 7.54 15.03 -12.98
CA CYS A 99 7.37 16.46 -13.17
C CYS A 99 8.30 17.17 -12.18
N THR A 100 9.50 17.54 -12.62
CA THR A 100 10.24 18.60 -11.97
C THR A 100 9.65 19.90 -12.50
N ASN A 101 9.17 20.72 -11.56
CA ASN A 101 8.61 22.02 -11.89
C ASN A 101 9.80 22.93 -12.23
N GLU A 102 10.30 22.84 -13.47
CA GLU A 102 11.34 23.76 -13.96
C GLU A 102 10.67 25.09 -14.31
N THR A 103 10.91 26.12 -13.50
CA THR A 103 10.54 27.51 -13.81
C THR A 103 11.59 28.08 -14.77
N PRO A 104 11.24 28.53 -15.99
CA PRO A 104 12.20 29.16 -16.90
C PRO A 104 12.65 30.53 -16.38
N LEU A 105 13.94 30.83 -16.52
CA LEU A 105 14.57 32.14 -16.31
C LEU A 105 14.02 33.22 -17.27
#